data_AF-A0A1H8ES05-F1
#
_entry.id   AF-A0A1H8ES05-F1
#
_cell.length_a   1.000
_cell.length_b   1.000
_cell.length_c   1.000
_cell.angle_alpha   90.00
_cell.angle_beta   90.00
_cell.angle_gamma   90.00
#
_symmetry.space_group_name_H-M   'P 1'
#
loop_
_entity.id
_entity.type
_entity.pdbx_description
1 polymer ?
#
loop_
_entity_poly.entity_id
_entity_poly.type
_entity_poly.pdbx_seq_one_letter_code
_entity_poly.pdbx_strand_id
1 'polypeptide(L)'
;MYYIAKAKNILFTLFCCCILLSNVAYAQDKLQTAPPPNLPSELFDNTPLTSTKVFDNHYCIGTKSVVVWALQTSDGIILIDSIWDNNDAQLIIDDILISHGHGDHYGGAQY
;
A
#
# COMPACT_ATOMS: atom_id res chain seq x y z
N MET A 1 -17.00 -29.12 -28.29
CA MET A 1 -15.58 -29.14 -27.83
C MET A 1 -14.76 -27.91 -28.27
N TYR A 2 -14.94 -27.38 -29.48
CA TYR A 2 -14.23 -26.18 -29.98
C TYR A 2 -14.34 -24.93 -29.08
N TYR A 3 -15.56 -24.58 -28.63
CA TYR A 3 -15.80 -23.40 -27.80
C TYR A 3 -15.15 -23.48 -26.41
N ILE A 4 -15.06 -24.67 -25.82
CA ILE A 4 -14.48 -24.90 -24.49
C ILE A 4 -12.94 -24.73 -24.54
N ALA A 5 -12.31 -25.22 -25.62
CA ALA A 5 -10.88 -25.02 -25.84
C ALA A 5 -10.53 -23.53 -26.09
N LYS A 6 -11.38 -22.82 -26.86
CA LYS A 6 -11.21 -21.39 -27.13
C LYS A 6 -11.37 -20.54 -25.86
N ALA A 7 -12.35 -20.84 -25.01
CA ALA A 7 -12.55 -20.17 -23.73
C ALA A 7 -11.39 -20.39 -22.74
N LYS A 8 -10.85 -21.61 -22.67
CA LYS A 8 -9.66 -21.91 -21.86
C LYS A 8 -8.43 -21.13 -22.32
N ASN A 9 -8.21 -21.01 -23.63
CA ASN A 9 -7.09 -20.24 -24.16
C ASN A 9 -7.23 -18.74 -23.85
N ILE A 10 -8.44 -18.18 -23.95
CA ILE A 10 -8.71 -16.77 -23.59
C ILE A 10 -8.42 -16.52 -22.11
N LEU A 11 -8.90 -17.40 -21.22
CA LEU A 11 -8.67 -17.25 -19.79
C LEU A 11 -7.18 -17.36 -19.43
N PHE A 12 -6.46 -18.29 -20.07
CA PHE A 12 -5.02 -18.43 -19.91
C PHE A 12 -4.26 -17.20 -20.42
N THR A 13 -4.63 -16.65 -21.57
CA THR A 13 -4.04 -15.42 -22.09
C THR A 13 -4.31 -14.22 -21.18
N LEU A 14 -5.52 -14.06 -20.66
CA LEU A 14 -5.85 -12.99 -19.71
C LEU A 14 -5.01 -13.11 -18.43
N PHE A 15 -4.87 -14.33 -17.89
CA PHE A 15 -4.04 -14.58 -16.71
C PHE A 15 -2.56 -14.24 -16.96
N CYS A 16 -2.00 -14.66 -18.10
CA CYS A 16 -0.63 -14.30 -18.48
C CYS A 16 -0.46 -12.79 -18.69
N CYS A 17 -1.44 -12.11 -19.30
CA CYS A 17 -1.40 -10.65 -19.44
C CYS A 17 -1.42 -9.96 -18.08
N CYS A 18 -2.25 -10.41 -17.13
CA CYS A 18 -2.27 -9.85 -15.78
C CYS A 18 -0.91 -10.00 -15.08
N ILE A 19 -0.27 -11.18 -15.19
CA ILE A 19 1.06 -11.42 -14.62
C ILE A 19 2.12 -10.53 -15.30
N LEU A 20 2.07 -10.38 -16.62
CA LEU A 20 3.03 -9.53 -17.33
C LEU A 20 2.85 -8.06 -16.94
N LEU A 21 1.61 -7.57 -16.85
CA LEU A 21 1.30 -6.20 -16.47
C LEU A 21 1.73 -5.90 -15.03
N SER A 22 1.53 -6.83 -14.08
CA SER A 22 1.96 -6.64 -12.69
C SER A 22 3.49 -6.62 -12.55
N ASN A 23 4.21 -7.48 -13.28
CA ASN A 23 5.68 -7.46 -13.28
C ASN A 23 6.25 -6.17 -13.90
N VAL A 24 5.62 -5.64 -14.96
CA VAL A 24 6.04 -4.37 -15.55
C VAL A 24 5.79 -3.20 -14.60
N ALA A 25 4.63 -3.16 -13.92
CA ALA A 25 4.35 -2.15 -12.92
C ALA A 25 5.36 -2.19 -11.74
N TYR A 26 5.66 -3.39 -11.24
CA TYR A 26 6.68 -3.58 -10.19
C TYR A 26 8.08 -3.15 -10.63
N ALA A 27 8.48 -3.48 -11.86
CA ALA A 27 9.78 -3.05 -12.40
C ALA A 27 9.84 -1.53 -12.58
N GLN A 28 8.74 -0.89 -12.97
CA GLN A 28 8.67 0.56 -13.16
C GLN A 28 8.79 1.31 -11.83
N ASP A 29 8.23 0.76 -10.75
CA ASP A 29 8.40 1.27 -9.38
C ASP A 29 9.86 1.18 -8.92
N LYS A 30 10.53 0.04 -9.16
CA LYS A 30 11.98 -0.12 -8.90
C LYS A 30 12.86 0.84 -9.71
N LEU A 31 12.39 1.25 -10.90
CA LEU A 31 13.10 2.14 -11.82
C LEU A 31 12.77 3.62 -11.58
N GLN A 32 11.98 3.94 -10.54
CA GLN A 32 11.69 5.32 -10.19
C GLN A 32 13.01 6.10 -10.05
N THR A 33 13.16 7.08 -10.93
CA THR A 33 14.35 7.94 -11.00
C THR A 33 14.56 8.63 -9.67
N ALA A 34 15.82 8.93 -9.32
CA ALA A 34 16.17 9.64 -8.10
C ALA A 34 15.19 10.82 -7.87
N PRO A 35 14.70 11.01 -6.64
CA PRO A 35 13.75 12.07 -6.34
C PRO A 35 14.26 13.43 -6.84
N PRO A 36 13.34 14.35 -7.20
CA PRO A 36 13.72 15.69 -7.62
C PRO A 36 14.73 16.32 -6.64
N PRO A 37 15.76 17.02 -7.12
CA PRO A 37 16.66 17.72 -6.22
C PRO A 37 15.87 18.75 -5.39
N ASN A 38 16.21 18.86 -4.10
CA ASN A 38 15.62 19.79 -3.12
C ASN A 38 14.15 19.49 -2.71
N LEU A 39 13.82 18.23 -2.43
CA LEU A 39 12.58 17.93 -1.72
C LEU A 39 12.60 18.53 -0.30
N PRO A 40 11.45 19.01 0.22
CA PRO A 40 11.32 19.39 1.62
C PRO A 40 11.72 18.23 2.54
N SER A 41 12.52 18.51 3.58
CA SER A 41 12.97 17.49 4.53
C SER A 41 11.82 16.85 5.29
N GLU A 42 10.71 17.57 5.43
CA GLU A 42 9.48 17.14 6.10
C GLU A 42 8.86 15.90 5.43
N LEU A 43 9.07 15.72 4.12
CA LEU A 43 8.61 14.53 3.40
C LEU A 43 9.27 13.25 3.90
N PHE A 44 10.39 13.34 4.62
CA PHE A 44 11.13 12.21 5.15
C PHE A 44 11.29 12.29 6.68
N ASP A 45 10.49 13.14 7.34
CA ASP A 45 10.48 13.24 8.81
C ASP A 45 9.69 12.07 9.42
N ASN A 46 10.41 10.99 9.73
CA ASN A 46 9.85 9.79 10.36
C ASN A 46 9.64 9.94 11.88
N THR A 47 9.67 11.16 12.43
CA THR A 47 9.31 11.38 13.83
C THR A 47 7.89 10.86 14.08
N PRO A 48 7.69 9.89 15.00
CA PRO A 48 6.37 9.35 15.27
C PRO A 48 5.42 10.43 15.80
N LEU A 49 4.18 10.41 15.34
CA LEU A 49 3.12 11.22 15.93
C LEU A 49 2.59 10.56 17.20
N THR A 50 2.10 11.37 18.13
CA THR A 50 1.25 10.87 19.20
C THR A 50 -0.05 10.35 18.57
N SER A 51 -0.29 9.04 18.68
CA SER A 51 -1.54 8.43 18.21
C SER A 51 -2.75 9.19 18.77
N THR A 52 -3.59 9.67 17.88
CA THR A 52 -4.69 10.58 18.23
C THR A 52 -6.01 9.99 17.81
N LYS A 53 -6.94 9.85 18.77
CA LYS A 53 -8.33 9.54 18.47
C LYS A 53 -9.01 10.78 17.91
N VAL A 54 -9.39 10.75 16.63
CA VAL A 54 -9.94 11.93 15.95
C VAL A 54 -11.45 12.02 16.17
N PHE A 55 -12.17 10.90 16.07
CA PHE A 55 -13.58 10.78 16.47
C PHE A 55 -13.97 9.29 16.59
N ASP A 56 -15.04 8.98 17.33
CA ASP A 56 -15.65 7.64 17.47
C ASP A 56 -14.68 6.46 17.61
N ASN A 57 -14.41 5.76 16.51
CA ASN A 57 -13.52 4.60 16.41
C ASN A 57 -12.40 4.83 15.38
N HIS A 58 -12.15 6.10 15.03
CA HIS A 58 -11.20 6.53 14.01
C HIS A 58 -9.98 7.24 14.64
N TYR A 59 -8.79 6.76 14.28
CA TYR A 59 -7.53 7.19 14.86
C TYR A 59 -6.54 7.61 13.77
N CYS A 60 -5.75 8.64 14.05
CA CYS A 60 -4.60 9.05 13.26
C CYS A 60 -3.33 8.54 13.94
N ILE A 61 -2.53 7.78 13.20
CA ILE A 61 -1.23 7.24 13.62
C ILE A 61 -0.19 7.48 12.52
N GLY A 62 1.07 7.12 12.76
CA GLY A 62 2.15 7.24 11.78
C GLY A 62 3.19 8.29 12.18
N THR A 63 3.72 9.01 11.20
CA THR A 63 4.84 9.96 11.37
C THR A 63 4.44 11.34 10.88
N LYS A 64 5.32 12.33 11.10
CA LYS A 64 5.12 13.68 10.53
C LYS A 64 5.12 13.69 9.00
N SER A 65 5.82 12.75 8.37
CA SER A 65 5.88 12.58 6.92
C SER A 65 4.56 12.01 6.38
N VAL A 66 4.18 10.82 6.82
CA VAL A 66 2.97 10.12 6.34
C VAL A 66 2.17 9.55 7.50
N VAL A 67 0.86 9.76 7.43
CA VAL A 67 -0.11 9.24 8.39
C VAL A 67 -0.76 7.96 7.88
N VAL A 68 -1.18 7.13 8.82
CA VAL A 68 -2.06 5.99 8.58
C VAL A 68 -3.33 6.21 9.39
N TRP A 69 -4.47 5.93 8.78
CA TRP A 69 -5.74 5.96 9.51
C TRP A 69 -6.06 4.57 10.03
N ALA A 70 -6.38 4.47 11.31
CA ALA A 70 -6.84 3.23 11.91
C ALA A 70 -8.32 3.35 12.25
N LEU A 71 -9.12 2.44 11.68
CA LEU A 71 -10.54 2.28 11.99
C LEU A 71 -10.72 1.02 12.84
N GLN A 72 -11.11 1.21 14.09
CA GLN A 72 -11.37 0.12 15.03
C GLN A 72 -12.79 -0.42 14.81
N THR A 73 -12.93 -1.71 14.52
CA THR A 73 -14.21 -2.39 14.37
C THR A 73 -14.40 -3.40 15.52
N SER A 74 -15.56 -4.07 15.58
CA SER A 74 -15.75 -5.21 16.49
C SER A 74 -14.87 -6.41 16.15
N ASP A 75 -14.48 -6.52 14.88
CA ASP A 75 -13.85 -7.70 14.31
C ASP A 75 -12.32 -7.55 14.19
N GLY A 76 -11.80 -6.34 14.43
CA GLY A 76 -10.40 -6.02 14.22
C GLY A 76 -10.13 -4.55 13.91
N ILE A 77 -8.92 -4.26 13.43
CA ILE A 77 -8.52 -2.92 12.99
C ILE A 77 -8.31 -2.92 11.48
N ILE A 78 -8.93 -1.96 10.79
CA ILE A 78 -8.64 -1.67 9.38
C ILE A 78 -7.66 -0.50 9.35
N LEU A 79 -6.53 -0.70 8.67
CA LEU A 79 -5.57 0.37 8.37
C LEU A 79 -5.84 0.94 6.99
N ILE A 80 -5.75 2.27 6.85
CA ILE A 80 -5.73 2.95 5.56
C ILE A 80 -4.31 3.48 5.38
N ASP A 81 -3.63 2.92 4.38
CA ASP A 81 -2.19 2.99 4.13
C ASP A 81 -1.31 2.23 5.13
N SER A 82 -0.03 2.09 4.79
CA SER A 82 0.94 1.27 5.48
C SER A 82 2.35 1.87 5.48
N ILE A 83 2.48 3.21 5.41
CA ILE A 83 3.75 3.95 5.50
C ILE A 83 4.88 3.45 4.57
N TRP A 84 6.11 3.90 4.82
CA TRP A 84 7.27 3.76 3.90
C TRP A 84 7.85 2.36 3.81
N ASP A 85 8.01 1.66 4.92
CA ASP A 85 8.57 0.32 4.93
C ASP A 85 8.16 -0.50 6.16
N ASN A 86 8.61 -1.76 6.18
CA ASN A 86 8.22 -2.71 7.20
C ASN A 86 8.85 -2.48 8.58
N ASN A 87 9.89 -1.64 8.69
CA ASN A 87 10.45 -1.29 10.00
C ASN A 87 9.46 -0.47 10.82
N ASP A 88 8.58 0.26 10.14
CA ASP A 88 7.56 1.07 10.77
C ASP A 88 6.25 0.27 11.02
N ALA A 89 6.07 -0.88 10.37
CA ALA A 89 4.82 -1.64 10.27
C ALA A 89 4.61 -2.71 11.36
N GLN A 90 5.14 -2.55 12.58
CA GLN A 90 5.02 -3.56 13.65
C GLN A 90 3.60 -3.70 14.25
N LEU A 91 2.57 -3.08 13.66
CA LEU A 91 1.24 -2.92 14.25
C LEU A 91 0.08 -3.27 13.29
N ILE A 92 0.32 -4.14 12.31
CA ILE A 92 -0.70 -4.58 11.35
C ILE A 92 -1.32 -5.87 11.87
N ILE A 93 -2.63 -5.87 12.17
CA ILE A 93 -3.28 -7.02 12.81
C ILE A 93 -4.34 -7.69 11.92
N ASP A 94 -5.01 -7.00 10.99
CA ASP A 94 -6.09 -7.64 10.20
C ASP A 94 -6.14 -7.24 8.71
N ASP A 95 -6.58 -6.01 8.37
CA ASP A 95 -6.85 -5.59 6.99
C ASP A 95 -6.19 -4.23 6.63
N ILE A 96 -5.66 -4.10 5.41
CA ILE A 96 -5.06 -2.86 4.88
C ILE A 96 -5.79 -2.41 3.61
N LEU A 97 -6.24 -1.16 3.60
CA LEU A 97 -6.73 -0.44 2.43
C LEU A 97 -5.68 0.57 1.96
N ILE A 98 -5.16 0.39 0.76
CA ILE A 98 -4.21 1.36 0.17
C ILE A 98 -4.99 2.47 -0.52
N SER A 99 -4.71 3.72 -0.15
CA SER A 99 -5.36 4.89 -0.72
C SER A 99 -4.92 5.13 -2.16
N HIS A 100 -3.61 5.00 -2.45
CA HIS A 100 -3.04 5.15 -3.79
C HIS A 100 -1.64 4.52 -3.92
N GLY A 101 -1.16 4.38 -5.16
CA GLY A 101 0.05 3.63 -5.50
C GLY A 101 1.35 4.44 -5.42
N HIS A 102 1.68 5.02 -4.27
CA HIS A 102 3.03 5.52 -3.99
C HIS A 102 3.66 4.74 -2.82
N GLY A 103 4.99 4.56 -2.88
CA GLY A 103 5.72 3.69 -1.95
C GLY A 103 5.64 4.09 -0.49
N ASP A 104 5.39 5.37 -0.21
CA ASP A 104 5.14 5.91 1.13
C ASP A 104 3.76 5.54 1.69
N HIS A 105 2.86 4.98 0.87
CA HIS A 105 1.53 4.53 1.26
C HIS A 105 1.37 3.01 1.26
N TYR A 106 2.07 2.25 0.42
CA TYR A 106 2.01 0.77 0.39
C TYR A 106 3.27 0.07 0.89
N GLY A 107 4.31 0.82 1.26
CA GLY A 107 5.64 0.28 1.51
C GLY A 107 5.66 -0.77 2.63
N GLY A 108 4.92 -0.54 3.71
CA GLY A 108 4.73 -1.50 4.81
C GLY A 108 3.64 -2.57 4.61
N ALA A 109 2.92 -2.59 3.47
CA ALA A 109 1.86 -3.57 3.19
C ALA A 109 2.39 -4.84 2.51
N GLN A 110 3.71 -5.03 2.49
CA GLN A 110 4.34 -6.22 1.90
C GLN A 110 4.25 -7.46 2.80
N TYR A 111 3.64 -7.35 3.99
CA TYR A 111 3.46 -8.44 4.95
C TYR A 111 2.00 -8.80 5.15
#